data_AF-A0A2D7SMS2-F1
#
_entry.id   AF-A0A2D7SMS2-F1
#
_cell.length_a   1.000
_cell.length_b   1.000
_cell.length_c   1.000
_cell.angle_alpha   90.00
_cell.angle_beta   90.00
_cell.angle_gamma   90.00
#
_symmetry.space_group_name_H-M   'P 1'
#
loop_
_entity.id
_entity.type
_entity.pdbx_description
1 polymer ?
#
loop_
_entity_poly.entity_id
_entity_poly.type
_entity_poly.pdbx_seq_one_letter_code
_entity_poly.pdbx_strand_id
1 'polypeptide(L)'
;MSFISRFQAIDEKEKTHAVRQLIEDSTPDFDYFFMLILSVLMATFGLLAGSESIVIGAMLLAPLLAPIMGLSLGTSMSLHSLIGRSLSTIGYSIMFAVGAAVVGAFLFAVGDLNGGINEVILSRTEPSLLFFIVAVISGFAVAYTTVRPNLSSTLPGVAIAVALIPPLAVIGIGIAMLNPAIVAGSVVMFFINVAGIVFAGMVTFSLMDVHDKSLIAETAIKKEQKRVEKESEKIKKIDEEIAQEQA
;
A
#
# COMPACT_ATOMS: atom_id res chain seq x y z
N MET A 1 -16.64 -20.09 -26.12
CA MET A 1 -15.89 -18.84 -25.85
C MET A 1 -14.76 -19.16 -24.88
N SER A 2 -13.52 -18.81 -25.20
CA SER A 2 -12.37 -19.05 -24.32
C SER A 2 -12.42 -18.13 -23.10
N PHE A 3 -12.08 -18.61 -21.91
CA PHE A 3 -12.01 -17.82 -20.68
C PHE A 3 -11.12 -16.57 -20.84
N ILE A 4 -10.02 -16.71 -21.59
CA ILE A 4 -9.07 -15.63 -21.91
C ILE A 4 -9.73 -14.52 -22.74
N SER A 5 -10.59 -14.88 -23.70
CA SER A 5 -11.29 -13.88 -24.53
C SER A 5 -12.23 -12.97 -23.74
N ARG A 6 -12.73 -13.40 -22.56
CA ARG A 6 -13.52 -12.55 -21.65
C ARG A 6 -12.66 -11.58 -20.83
N PHE A 7 -11.40 -11.92 -20.56
CA PHE A 7 -10.46 -11.03 -19.88
C PHE A 7 -9.98 -9.91 -20.81
N GLN A 8 -9.80 -10.21 -22.09
CA GLN A 8 -9.35 -9.25 -23.10
C GLN A 8 -10.47 -8.37 -23.67
N ALA A 9 -11.74 -8.78 -23.55
CA ALA A 9 -12.91 -8.04 -24.05
C ALA A 9 -13.27 -6.76 -23.27
N ILE A 10 -12.33 -6.20 -22.50
CA ILE A 10 -12.51 -4.92 -21.80
C ILE A 10 -12.30 -3.79 -22.80
N ASP A 11 -13.13 -2.74 -22.74
CA ASP A 11 -13.03 -1.60 -23.66
C ASP A 11 -11.68 -0.88 -23.52
N GLU A 12 -11.11 -0.47 -24.65
CA GLU A 12 -9.79 0.18 -24.70
C GLU A 12 -9.74 1.52 -23.94
N LYS A 13 -10.89 2.22 -23.82
CA LYS A 13 -10.99 3.43 -22.99
C LYS A 13 -10.97 3.10 -21.51
N GLU A 14 -11.61 2.01 -21.10
CA GLU A 14 -11.60 1.55 -19.70
C GLU A 14 -10.18 1.16 -19.26
N LYS A 15 -9.44 0.41 -20.09
CA LYS A 15 -8.03 0.11 -19.84
C LYS A 15 -7.17 1.37 -19.72
N THR A 16 -7.37 2.33 -20.61
CA THR A 16 -6.66 3.63 -20.62
C THR A 16 -6.94 4.43 -19.35
N HIS A 17 -8.21 4.48 -18.92
CA HIS A 17 -8.62 5.15 -17.70
C HIS A 17 -8.00 4.48 -16.47
N ALA A 18 -8.07 3.15 -16.38
CA ALA A 18 -7.51 2.37 -15.29
C ALA A 18 -6.01 2.60 -15.10
N VAL A 19 -5.24 2.58 -16.19
CA VAL A 19 -3.79 2.83 -16.16
C VAL A 19 -3.49 4.24 -15.65
N ARG A 20 -4.23 5.25 -16.11
CA ARG A 20 -4.04 6.63 -15.67
C ARG A 20 -4.38 6.80 -14.19
N GLN A 21 -5.54 6.28 -13.78
CA GLN A 21 -6.00 6.35 -12.39
C GLN A 21 -4.99 5.65 -11.46
N LEU A 22 -4.52 4.46 -11.82
CA LEU A 22 -3.54 3.75 -10.99
C LEU A 22 -2.21 4.50 -10.84
N ILE A 23 -1.76 5.21 -11.88
CA ILE A 23 -0.54 6.02 -11.82
C ILE A 23 -0.73 7.27 -10.95
N GLU A 24 -1.92 7.86 -10.98
CA GLU A 24 -2.31 8.97 -10.10
C GLU A 24 -2.35 8.49 -8.65
N ASP A 25 -3.09 7.42 -8.35
CA ASP A 25 -3.25 6.85 -7.00
C ASP A 25 -1.94 6.32 -6.41
N SER A 26 -1.00 5.86 -7.25
CA SER A 26 0.33 5.39 -6.81
C SER A 26 1.37 6.49 -6.65
N THR A 27 1.03 7.73 -7.01
CA THR A 27 1.87 8.90 -6.77
C THR A 27 1.53 9.46 -5.40
N PRO A 28 2.42 9.34 -4.40
CA PRO A 28 2.10 9.75 -3.04
C PRO A 28 2.02 11.28 -2.96
N ASP A 29 0.99 11.78 -2.29
CA ASP A 29 0.83 13.16 -1.87
C ASP A 29 0.82 13.24 -0.33
N PHE A 30 0.53 14.42 0.22
CA PHE A 30 0.42 14.58 1.67
C PHE A 30 -0.68 13.70 2.28
N ASP A 31 -1.85 13.66 1.63
CA ASP A 31 -3.01 12.90 2.12
C ASP A 31 -2.72 11.40 2.16
N TYR A 32 -1.96 10.87 1.20
CA TYR A 32 -1.46 9.50 1.18
C TYR A 32 -0.68 9.18 2.46
N PHE A 33 0.33 9.99 2.80
CA PHE A 33 1.16 9.73 3.98
C PHE A 33 0.39 9.96 5.28
N PHE A 34 -0.49 10.95 5.31
CA PHE A 34 -1.34 11.23 6.44
C PHE A 34 -2.29 10.05 6.75
N MET A 35 -3.01 9.54 5.72
CA MET A 35 -3.86 8.35 5.84
C MET A 35 -3.07 7.11 6.24
N LEU A 36 -1.86 6.93 5.69
CA LEU A 36 -0.98 5.82 6.05
C LEU A 36 -0.59 5.87 7.55
N ILE A 37 -0.19 7.04 8.05
CA ILE A 37 0.17 7.22 9.46
C ILE A 37 -1.03 6.93 10.36
N LEU A 38 -2.20 7.50 10.05
CA LEU A 38 -3.43 7.27 10.83
C LEU A 38 -3.84 5.79 10.84
N SER A 39 -3.79 5.13 9.68
CA SER A 39 -4.05 3.70 9.55
C SER A 39 -3.09 2.87 10.42
N VAL A 40 -1.80 3.15 10.37
CA VAL A 40 -0.80 2.37 11.12
C VAL A 40 -0.90 2.62 12.63
N LEU A 41 -1.18 3.85 13.06
CA LEU A 41 -1.44 4.14 14.48
C LEU A 41 -2.69 3.41 14.97
N MET A 42 -3.77 3.44 14.20
CA MET A 42 -5.00 2.69 14.53
C MET A 42 -4.74 1.19 14.61
N ALA A 43 -3.97 0.62 13.67
CA ALA A 43 -3.57 -0.78 13.70
C ALA A 43 -2.69 -1.09 14.91
N THR A 44 -1.75 -0.22 15.26
CA THR A 44 -0.87 -0.35 16.42
C THR A 44 -1.67 -0.41 17.71
N PHE A 45 -2.61 0.53 17.93
CA PHE A 45 -3.47 0.52 19.10
C PHE A 45 -4.45 -0.66 19.10
N GLY A 46 -4.99 -1.04 17.94
CA GLY A 46 -5.82 -2.24 17.80
C GLY A 46 -5.07 -3.52 18.19
N LEU A 47 -3.82 -3.66 17.76
CA LEU A 47 -2.94 -4.77 18.11
C LEU A 47 -2.61 -4.80 19.60
N LEU A 48 -2.26 -3.66 20.19
CA LEU A 48 -1.97 -3.56 21.62
C LEU A 48 -3.21 -3.83 22.49
N ALA A 49 -4.39 -3.44 22.01
CA ALA A 49 -5.67 -3.73 22.65
C ALA A 49 -6.18 -5.17 22.41
N GLY A 50 -5.49 -5.97 21.58
CA GLY A 50 -5.93 -7.32 21.20
C GLY A 50 -7.23 -7.35 20.39
N SER A 51 -7.55 -6.28 19.66
CA SER A 51 -8.82 -6.12 18.93
C SER A 51 -8.62 -6.27 17.42
N GLU A 52 -8.93 -7.46 16.90
CA GLU A 52 -8.88 -7.74 15.46
C GLU A 52 -9.81 -6.81 14.66
N SER A 53 -10.96 -6.44 15.22
CA SER A 53 -11.92 -5.54 14.57
C SER A 53 -11.34 -4.16 14.29
N ILE A 54 -10.57 -3.61 15.25
CA ILE A 54 -9.88 -2.31 15.06
C ILE A 54 -8.78 -2.45 14.00
N VAL A 55 -8.03 -3.55 14.02
CA VAL A 55 -6.99 -3.84 13.03
C VAL A 55 -7.57 -3.93 11.62
N ILE A 56 -8.72 -4.59 11.46
CA ILE A 56 -9.45 -4.67 10.19
C ILE A 56 -9.91 -3.28 9.74
N GLY A 57 -10.48 -2.47 10.65
CA GLY A 57 -10.88 -1.10 10.35
C GLY A 57 -9.71 -0.23 9.89
N ALA A 58 -8.54 -0.38 10.52
CA ALA A 58 -7.33 0.32 10.16
C ALA A 58 -6.87 0.02 8.72
N MET A 59 -6.95 -1.24 8.29
CA MET A 59 -6.54 -1.66 6.94
C MET A 59 -7.40 -1.03 5.83
N LEU A 60 -8.65 -0.66 6.11
CA LEU A 60 -9.54 -0.03 5.12
C LEU A 60 -9.14 1.41 4.79
N LEU A 61 -8.35 2.05 5.66
CA LEU A 61 -7.88 3.43 5.47
C LEU A 61 -6.61 3.51 4.62
N ALA A 62 -5.85 2.43 4.53
CA ALA A 62 -4.48 2.48 4.04
C ALA A 62 -4.37 2.57 2.51
N PRO A 63 -3.64 3.55 1.98
CA PRO A 63 -3.46 3.71 0.54
C PRO A 63 -2.31 2.87 -0.04
N LEU A 64 -1.57 2.10 0.79
CA LEU A 64 -0.34 1.39 0.42
C LEU A 64 -0.49 0.39 -0.73
N LEU A 65 -1.71 -0.06 -1.01
CA LEU A 65 -1.99 -0.99 -2.10
C LEU A 65 -1.74 -0.35 -3.47
N ALA A 66 -2.02 0.94 -3.64
CA ALA A 66 -1.87 1.64 -4.92
C ALA A 66 -0.44 1.59 -5.48
N PRO A 67 0.62 1.97 -4.73
CA PRO A 67 1.99 1.87 -5.24
C PRO A 67 2.46 0.43 -5.47
N ILE A 68 1.91 -0.57 -4.77
CA ILE A 68 2.21 -1.99 -5.02
C ILE A 68 1.58 -2.47 -6.33
N MET A 69 0.35 -2.02 -6.60
CA MET A 69 -0.29 -2.24 -7.89
C MET A 69 0.43 -1.48 -9.01
N GLY A 70 0.93 -0.28 -8.75
CA GLY A 70 1.80 0.47 -9.67
C GLY A 70 3.09 -0.29 -10.00
N LEU A 71 3.73 -0.91 -9.00
CA LEU A 71 4.90 -1.78 -9.20
C LEU A 71 4.56 -2.98 -10.08
N SER A 72 3.41 -3.60 -9.85
CA SER A 72 2.90 -4.74 -10.64
C SER A 72 2.65 -4.34 -12.09
N LEU A 73 2.02 -3.17 -12.31
CA LEU A 73 1.76 -2.62 -13.64
C LEU A 73 3.06 -2.27 -14.36
N GLY A 74 3.98 -1.58 -13.68
CA GLY A 74 5.29 -1.22 -14.22
C GLY A 74 6.12 -2.44 -14.59
N THR A 75 6.09 -3.48 -13.76
CA THR A 75 6.77 -4.76 -14.03
C THR A 75 6.14 -5.48 -15.22
N SER A 76 4.81 -5.53 -15.28
CA SER A 76 4.07 -6.07 -16.43
C SER A 76 4.52 -5.37 -17.72
N MET A 77 4.46 -4.04 -17.76
CA MET A 77 4.81 -3.24 -18.94
C MET A 77 6.31 -3.09 -19.20
N SER A 78 7.19 -3.65 -18.36
CA SER A 78 8.64 -3.41 -18.37
C SER A 78 9.03 -1.91 -18.29
N LEU A 79 8.18 -1.10 -17.64
CA LEU A 79 8.34 0.35 -17.55
C LEU A 79 9.15 0.75 -16.31
N HIS A 80 10.46 0.93 -16.50
CA HIS A 80 11.43 1.15 -15.42
C HIS A 80 11.16 2.44 -14.63
N SER A 81 10.64 3.48 -15.28
CA SER A 81 10.26 4.73 -14.63
C SER A 81 9.13 4.54 -13.62
N LEU A 82 8.15 3.68 -13.91
CA LEU A 82 7.07 3.35 -12.99
C LEU A 82 7.56 2.45 -11.85
N ILE A 83 8.36 1.43 -12.18
CA ILE A 83 8.98 0.52 -11.20
C ILE A 83 9.76 1.31 -10.14
N GLY A 84 10.69 2.17 -10.57
CA GLY A 84 11.52 2.96 -9.66
C GLY A 84 10.70 3.92 -8.78
N ARG A 85 9.67 4.56 -9.35
CA ARG A 85 8.76 5.44 -8.58
C ARG A 85 7.99 4.64 -7.53
N SER A 86 7.38 3.52 -7.90
CA SER A 86 6.63 2.67 -6.99
C SER A 86 7.49 2.11 -5.86
N LEU A 87 8.71 1.64 -6.17
CA LEU A 87 9.67 1.18 -5.16
C LEU A 87 10.04 2.30 -4.17
N SER A 88 10.29 3.50 -4.66
CA SER A 88 10.57 4.68 -3.83
C SER A 88 9.40 5.01 -2.91
N THR A 89 8.17 5.07 -3.45
CA THR A 89 6.95 5.29 -2.68
C THR A 89 6.76 4.22 -1.60
N ILE A 90 6.96 2.94 -1.93
CA ILE A 90 6.86 1.83 -0.96
C ILE A 90 7.91 2.00 0.14
N GLY A 91 9.16 2.34 -0.22
CA GLY A 91 10.24 2.58 0.74
C GLY A 91 9.93 3.68 1.73
N TYR A 92 9.50 4.86 1.24
CA TYR A 92 9.05 5.95 2.11
C TYR A 92 7.85 5.55 2.95
N SER A 93 6.89 4.82 2.38
CA SER A 93 5.72 4.33 3.12
C SER A 93 6.11 3.43 4.28
N ILE A 94 7.03 2.48 4.06
CA ILE A 94 7.54 1.60 5.12
C ILE A 94 8.21 2.44 6.22
N MET A 95 9.04 3.41 5.85
CA MET A 95 9.74 4.28 6.80
C MET A 95 8.76 5.07 7.68
N PHE A 96 7.78 5.76 7.09
CA PHE A 96 6.79 6.53 7.83
C PHE A 96 5.85 5.64 8.65
N ALA A 97 5.40 4.52 8.09
CA ALA A 97 4.56 3.55 8.79
C ALA A 97 5.25 2.99 10.03
N VAL A 98 6.46 2.44 9.87
CA VAL A 98 7.21 1.88 11.00
C VAL A 98 7.55 2.96 12.02
N GLY A 99 7.96 4.15 11.59
CA GLY A 99 8.20 5.29 12.48
C GLY A 99 6.98 5.65 13.33
N ALA A 100 5.80 5.76 12.70
CA ALA A 100 4.54 6.03 13.39
C ALA A 100 4.16 4.91 14.37
N ALA A 101 4.31 3.64 13.97
CA ALA A 101 4.06 2.50 14.83
C ALA A 101 4.99 2.45 16.04
N VAL A 102 6.29 2.75 15.88
CA VAL A 102 7.25 2.83 16.99
C VAL A 102 6.83 3.91 17.97
N VAL A 103 6.51 5.12 17.49
CA VAL A 103 6.07 6.22 18.34
C VAL A 103 4.77 5.86 19.07
N GLY A 104 3.77 5.34 18.35
CA GLY A 104 2.49 4.93 18.93
C GLY A 104 2.64 3.82 19.98
N ALA A 105 3.47 2.82 19.68
CA ALA A 105 3.77 1.74 20.61
C ALA A 105 4.53 2.23 21.84
N PHE A 106 5.53 3.12 21.68
CA PHE A 106 6.31 3.64 22.80
C PHE A 106 5.46 4.51 23.75
N LEU A 107 4.60 5.37 23.21
CA LEU A 107 3.69 6.19 24.02
C LEU A 107 2.74 5.35 24.89
N PHE A 108 2.34 4.17 24.40
CA PHE A 108 1.43 3.29 25.13
C PHE A 108 2.17 2.28 26.04
N ALA A 109 3.31 1.74 25.60
CA ALA A 109 4.10 0.75 26.33
C ALA A 109 4.77 1.30 27.60
N VAL A 110 5.05 2.60 27.66
CA VAL A 110 5.65 3.25 28.84
C VAL A 110 4.58 3.55 29.93
N GLY A 111 3.29 3.57 29.59
CA GLY A 111 2.22 4.06 30.46
C GLY A 111 1.46 3.01 31.29
N ASP A 112 1.25 1.79 30.79
CA ASP A 112 0.45 0.78 31.50
C ASP A 112 0.88 -0.66 31.13
N LEU A 113 1.57 -1.33 32.06
CA LEU A 113 2.25 -2.60 31.89
C LEU A 113 1.30 -3.82 31.98
N ASN A 114 0.28 -3.85 31.12
CA ASN A 114 -0.53 -5.06 30.87
C ASN A 114 -0.66 -5.42 29.38
N GLY A 115 -0.19 -4.58 28.46
CA GLY A 115 -0.16 -4.85 27.01
C GLY A 115 1.01 -5.73 26.59
N GLY A 116 1.09 -6.96 27.10
CA GLY A 116 2.08 -7.94 26.67
C GLY A 116 1.87 -8.37 25.21
N ILE A 117 2.84 -9.10 24.66
CA ILE A 117 2.68 -9.79 23.38
C ILE A 117 1.44 -10.69 23.47
N ASN A 118 0.42 -10.40 22.67
CA ASN A 118 -0.81 -11.18 22.60
C ASN A 118 -0.85 -12.04 21.33
N GLU A 119 -1.82 -12.96 21.26
CA GLU A 119 -1.99 -13.85 20.11
C GLU A 119 -2.24 -13.10 18.80
N VAL A 120 -2.91 -11.94 18.86
CA VAL A 120 -3.18 -11.12 17.67
C VAL A 120 -1.88 -10.58 17.08
N ILE A 121 -0.92 -10.16 17.91
CA ILE A 121 0.43 -9.74 17.48
C ILE A 121 1.21 -10.93 16.93
N LEU A 122 1.25 -12.05 17.65
CA LEU A 122 1.98 -13.27 17.24
C LEU A 122 1.49 -13.83 15.91
N SER A 123 0.18 -13.76 15.64
CA SER A 123 -0.39 -14.18 14.37
C SER A 123 0.12 -13.39 13.16
N ARG A 124 0.80 -12.24 13.38
CA ARG A 124 1.41 -11.39 12.36
C ARG A 124 2.94 -11.51 12.30
N THR A 125 3.51 -12.45 13.04
CA THR A 125 4.95 -12.75 13.04
C THR A 125 5.26 -14.08 12.38
N GLU A 126 4.29 -15.00 12.29
CA GLU A 126 4.48 -16.32 11.70
C GLU A 126 4.08 -16.33 10.22
N PRO A 127 5.03 -16.46 9.28
CA PRO A 127 4.71 -16.58 7.87
C PRO A 127 3.90 -17.85 7.63
N SER A 128 2.72 -17.69 7.05
CA SER A 128 1.84 -18.81 6.72
C SER A 128 1.64 -18.90 5.22
N LEU A 129 1.74 -20.12 4.67
CA LEU A 129 1.39 -20.39 3.27
C LEU A 129 -0.06 -19.99 2.96
N LEU A 130 -0.96 -20.11 3.94
CA LEU A 130 -2.35 -19.68 3.78
C LEU A 130 -2.44 -18.16 3.59
N PHE A 131 -1.72 -17.38 4.41
CA PHE A 131 -1.68 -15.93 4.25
C PHE A 131 -1.03 -15.51 2.92
N PHE A 132 -0.01 -16.23 2.46
CA PHE A 132 0.55 -16.00 1.12
C PHE A 132 -0.47 -16.27 0.01
N ILE A 133 -1.20 -17.38 0.06
CA ILE A 133 -2.24 -17.71 -0.93
C ILE A 133 -3.34 -16.64 -0.91
N VAL A 134 -3.75 -16.18 0.29
CA VAL A 134 -4.70 -15.07 0.43
C VAL A 134 -4.16 -13.79 -0.22
N ALA A 135 -2.89 -13.45 0.00
CA ALA A 135 -2.26 -12.28 -0.62
C ALA A 135 -2.26 -12.38 -2.16
N VAL A 136 -1.98 -13.56 -2.71
CA VAL A 136 -2.05 -13.83 -4.15
C VAL A 136 -3.47 -13.65 -4.69
N ILE A 137 -4.48 -14.26 -4.04
CA ILE A 137 -5.89 -14.13 -4.44
C ILE A 137 -6.35 -12.67 -4.37
N SER A 138 -5.98 -11.95 -3.31
CA SER A 138 -6.25 -10.53 -3.16
C SER A 138 -5.60 -9.70 -4.28
N GLY A 139 -4.35 -10.00 -4.65
CA GLY A 139 -3.68 -9.34 -5.77
C GLY A 139 -4.41 -9.57 -7.10
N PHE A 140 -4.90 -10.78 -7.37
CA PHE A 140 -5.74 -11.06 -8.54
C PHE A 140 -7.04 -10.24 -8.52
N ALA A 141 -7.73 -10.22 -7.38
CA ALA A 141 -8.99 -9.47 -7.22
C ALA A 141 -8.78 -7.97 -7.44
N VAL A 142 -7.75 -7.39 -6.80
CA VAL A 142 -7.41 -5.97 -6.92
C VAL A 142 -7.08 -5.64 -8.36
N ALA A 143 -6.11 -6.32 -8.97
CA ALA A 143 -5.72 -6.07 -10.35
C ALA A 143 -6.89 -6.20 -11.32
N TYR A 144 -7.76 -7.19 -11.11
CA TYR A 144 -8.93 -7.40 -11.95
C TYR A 144 -9.94 -6.25 -11.83
N THR A 145 -10.18 -5.76 -10.62
CA THR A 145 -11.09 -4.63 -10.38
C THR A 145 -10.50 -3.29 -10.79
N THR A 146 -9.18 -3.10 -10.76
CA THR A 146 -8.52 -1.87 -11.20
C THR A 146 -8.81 -1.59 -12.69
N VAL A 147 -8.87 -2.63 -13.52
CA VAL A 147 -9.09 -2.49 -14.97
C VAL A 147 -10.60 -2.45 -15.33
N ARG A 148 -11.50 -2.62 -14.35
CA ARG A 148 -12.97 -2.66 -14.56
C ARG A 148 -13.69 -1.60 -13.71
N PRO A 149 -13.91 -0.38 -14.24
CA PRO A 149 -14.46 0.75 -13.48
C PRO A 149 -15.80 0.47 -12.80
N ASN A 150 -16.67 -0.31 -13.46
CA ASN A 150 -18.00 -0.66 -12.93
C ASN A 150 -17.96 -1.58 -11.70
N LEU A 151 -16.83 -2.27 -11.48
CA LEU A 151 -16.60 -3.13 -10.31
C LEU A 151 -15.78 -2.41 -9.24
N SER A 152 -14.97 -1.41 -9.63
CA SER A 152 -14.16 -0.61 -8.71
C SER A 152 -15.02 0.16 -7.69
N SER A 153 -16.23 0.59 -8.06
CA SER A 153 -17.17 1.31 -7.18
C SER A 153 -18.00 0.40 -6.27
N THR A 154 -18.12 -0.90 -6.58
CA THR A 154 -18.93 -1.87 -5.82
C THR A 154 -18.12 -2.72 -4.86
N LEU A 155 -16.80 -2.52 -4.83
CA LEU A 155 -15.92 -3.15 -3.87
C LEU A 155 -15.35 -2.21 -2.77
N PRO A 156 -16.15 -1.40 -2.02
CA PRO A 156 -15.65 -0.63 -0.88
C PRO A 156 -15.18 -1.46 0.35
N GLY A 157 -14.73 -2.71 0.19
CA GLY A 157 -14.22 -3.48 1.35
C GLY A 157 -13.42 -4.76 1.06
N VAL A 158 -13.30 -5.23 -0.18
CA VAL A 158 -12.98 -6.65 -0.49
C VAL A 158 -11.65 -6.89 -1.23
N ALA A 159 -10.76 -5.91 -1.31
CA ALA A 159 -9.32 -6.22 -1.33
C ALA A 159 -8.87 -6.57 0.12
N ILE A 160 -9.56 -7.53 0.72
CA ILE A 160 -9.82 -7.67 2.17
C ILE A 160 -8.55 -7.44 3.00
N ALA A 161 -8.55 -6.38 3.83
CA ALA A 161 -7.67 -6.25 4.98
C ALA A 161 -6.19 -6.50 4.64
N VAL A 162 -5.65 -5.75 3.68
CA VAL A 162 -4.29 -5.85 3.18
C VAL A 162 -3.32 -6.21 4.32
N ALA A 163 -2.73 -7.41 4.23
CA ALA A 163 -1.82 -8.00 5.20
C ALA A 163 -0.44 -7.29 5.19
N LEU A 164 -0.44 -5.98 4.95
CA LEU A 164 0.72 -5.11 4.92
C LEU A 164 0.73 -4.17 6.11
N ILE A 165 -0.43 -3.59 6.46
CA ILE A 165 -0.53 -2.64 7.57
C ILE A 165 -0.26 -3.31 8.92
N PRO A 166 -0.89 -4.45 9.27
CA PRO A 166 -0.59 -5.08 10.56
C PRO A 166 0.87 -5.53 10.67
N PRO A 167 1.50 -6.16 9.65
CA PRO A 167 2.94 -6.44 9.75
C PRO A 167 3.79 -5.19 9.93
N LEU A 168 3.48 -4.07 9.26
CA LEU A 168 4.20 -2.79 9.50
C LEU A 168 4.00 -2.27 10.93
N ALA A 169 2.79 -2.36 11.46
CA ALA A 169 2.50 -2.00 12.85
C ALA A 169 3.23 -2.92 13.84
N VAL A 170 3.25 -4.24 13.60
CA VAL A 170 3.96 -5.21 14.44
C VAL A 170 5.47 -5.05 14.36
N ILE A 171 6.03 -4.65 13.21
CA ILE A 171 7.45 -4.25 13.12
C ILE A 171 7.73 -3.09 14.08
N GLY A 172 6.89 -2.05 14.08
CA GLY A 172 7.05 -0.92 14.99
C GLY A 172 6.88 -1.29 16.46
N ILE A 173 5.90 -2.13 16.79
CA ILE A 173 5.71 -2.69 18.14
C ILE A 173 6.94 -3.50 18.55
N GLY A 174 7.44 -4.39 17.69
CA GLY A 174 8.61 -5.22 17.95
C GLY A 174 9.87 -4.39 18.20
N ILE A 175 10.06 -3.30 17.44
CA ILE A 175 11.15 -2.34 17.67
C ILE A 175 10.99 -1.64 19.03
N ALA A 176 9.79 -1.14 19.33
CA ALA A 176 9.50 -0.48 20.61
C ALA A 176 9.71 -1.41 21.82
N MET A 177 9.43 -2.70 21.67
CA MET A 177 9.63 -3.74 22.69
C MET A 177 11.04 -4.35 22.70
N LEU A 178 11.94 -3.90 21.81
CA LEU A 178 13.27 -4.48 21.62
C LEU A 178 13.26 -6.00 21.38
N ASN A 179 12.23 -6.50 20.69
CA ASN A 179 12.06 -7.92 20.39
C ASN A 179 12.43 -8.22 18.91
N PRO A 180 13.67 -8.67 18.63
CA PRO A 180 14.13 -8.91 17.27
C PRO A 180 13.40 -10.07 16.57
N ALA A 181 12.87 -11.04 17.32
CA ALA A 181 12.15 -12.17 16.75
C ALA A 181 10.81 -11.72 16.13
N ILE A 182 10.08 -10.84 16.83
CA ILE A 182 8.85 -10.23 16.33
C ILE A 182 9.15 -9.40 15.07
N VAL A 183 10.17 -8.56 15.13
CA VAL A 183 10.56 -7.71 13.99
C VAL A 183 10.89 -8.58 12.77
N ALA A 184 11.75 -9.58 12.92
CA ALA A 184 12.15 -10.44 11.82
C ALA A 184 10.96 -11.20 11.21
N GLY A 185 10.10 -11.78 12.06
CA GLY A 185 8.91 -12.51 11.61
C GLY A 185 7.95 -11.64 10.80
N SER A 186 7.64 -10.44 11.30
CA SER A 186 6.74 -9.51 10.61
C SER A 186 7.36 -8.88 9.36
N VAL A 187 8.67 -8.64 9.32
CA VAL A 187 9.37 -8.23 8.09
C VAL A 187 9.21 -9.29 7.00
N VAL A 188 9.48 -10.55 7.32
CA VAL A 188 9.33 -11.66 6.36
C VAL A 188 7.87 -11.77 5.89
N MET A 189 6.91 -11.70 6.82
CA MET A 189 5.49 -11.75 6.48
C MET A 189 5.07 -10.61 5.55
N PHE A 190 5.51 -9.38 5.84
CA PHE A 190 5.25 -8.22 4.99
C PHE A 190 5.75 -8.45 3.56
N PHE A 191 7.01 -8.82 3.40
CA PHE A 191 7.61 -8.98 2.06
C PHE A 191 7.02 -10.15 1.27
N ILE A 192 6.68 -11.27 1.93
CA ILE A 192 5.99 -12.39 1.28
C ILE A 192 4.61 -11.94 0.75
N ASN A 193 3.87 -11.15 1.53
CA ASN A 193 2.58 -10.63 1.10
C ASN A 193 2.72 -9.65 -0.06
N VAL A 194 3.68 -8.72 0.00
CA VAL A 194 3.98 -7.82 -1.13
C VAL A 194 4.32 -8.63 -2.38
N ALA A 195 5.20 -9.62 -2.27
CA ALA A 195 5.60 -10.45 -3.41
C ALA A 195 4.40 -11.20 -4.03
N GLY A 196 3.51 -11.75 -3.20
CA GLY A 196 2.30 -12.42 -3.67
C GLY A 196 1.35 -11.49 -4.42
N ILE A 197 1.13 -10.29 -3.89
CA ILE A 197 0.29 -9.25 -4.54
C ILE A 197 0.92 -8.81 -5.86
N VAL A 198 2.23 -8.53 -5.87
CA VAL A 198 2.94 -8.08 -7.07
C VAL A 198 2.89 -9.13 -8.17
N PHE A 199 3.15 -10.38 -7.83
CA PHE A 199 3.09 -11.50 -8.77
C PHE A 199 1.68 -11.65 -9.37
N ALA A 200 0.65 -11.67 -8.53
CA ALA A 200 -0.73 -11.79 -8.99
C ALA A 200 -1.18 -10.60 -9.86
N GLY A 201 -0.76 -9.38 -9.48
CA GLY A 201 -1.01 -8.18 -10.26
C GLY A 201 -0.35 -8.23 -11.64
N MET A 202 0.93 -8.61 -11.69
CA MET A 202 1.68 -8.76 -12.95
C MET A 202 1.02 -9.77 -13.89
N VAL A 203 0.62 -10.94 -13.37
CA VAL A 203 -0.08 -11.97 -14.15
C VAL A 203 -1.42 -11.43 -14.67
N THR A 204 -2.20 -10.76 -13.82
CA THR A 204 -3.51 -10.23 -14.20
C THR A 204 -3.42 -9.16 -15.28
N PHE A 205 -2.53 -8.18 -15.10
CA PHE A 205 -2.29 -7.14 -16.08
C PHE A 205 -1.79 -7.71 -17.41
N SER A 206 -0.93 -8.72 -17.37
CA SER A 206 -0.49 -9.42 -18.57
C SER A 206 -1.63 -10.15 -19.29
N LEU A 207 -2.54 -10.80 -18.55
CA LEU A 207 -3.71 -11.46 -19.13
C LEU A 207 -4.75 -10.49 -19.70
N MET A 208 -4.82 -9.27 -19.18
CA MET A 208 -5.73 -8.21 -19.65
C MET A 208 -5.18 -7.41 -20.83
N ASP A 209 -3.95 -7.71 -21.25
CA ASP A 209 -3.29 -7.07 -22.39
C ASP A 209 -3.23 -5.54 -22.25
N VAL A 210 -2.83 -5.07 -21.07
CA VAL A 210 -2.62 -3.62 -20.83
C VAL A 210 -1.26 -3.14 -21.34
N HIS A 211 -0.38 -4.03 -21.82
CA HIS A 211 0.99 -3.73 -22.25
C HIS A 211 1.07 -2.65 -23.33
N ASP A 212 0.12 -2.64 -24.27
CA ASP A 212 0.03 -1.66 -25.36
C ASP A 212 -0.24 -0.22 -24.88
N LYS A 213 -0.45 -0.03 -23.57
CA LYS A 213 -0.70 1.29 -22.95
C LYS A 213 0.55 1.91 -22.30
N SER A 214 1.74 1.38 -22.56
CA SER A 214 3.01 1.93 -22.04
C SER A 214 3.20 3.43 -22.33
N LEU A 215 2.84 3.90 -23.53
CA LEU A 215 2.90 5.34 -23.89
C LEU A 215 1.94 6.21 -23.06
N ILE A 216 0.76 5.66 -22.76
CA ILE A 216 -0.23 6.33 -21.91
C ILE A 216 0.30 6.38 -20.47
N ALA A 217 0.90 5.28 -20.00
CA ALA A 217 1.53 5.22 -18.70
C ALA A 217 2.66 6.25 -18.57
N GLU A 218 3.58 6.32 -19.55
CA GLU A 218 4.64 7.35 -19.57
C GLU A 218 4.11 8.78 -19.56
N THR A 219 3.04 9.04 -20.32
CA THR A 219 2.41 10.37 -20.36
C THR A 219 1.80 10.72 -19.01
N ALA A 220 1.12 9.78 -18.37
CA ALA A 220 0.56 9.95 -17.03
C ALA A 220 1.66 10.19 -15.99
N ILE A 221 2.75 9.42 -16.04
CA ILE A 221 3.93 9.59 -15.15
C ILE A 221 4.49 11.02 -15.27
N LYS A 222 4.71 11.51 -16.48
CA LYS A 222 5.24 12.87 -16.72
C LYS A 222 4.28 13.94 -16.21
N LYS A 223 2.97 13.73 -16.34
CA LYS A 223 1.94 14.65 -15.82
C LYS A 223 2.00 14.70 -14.30
N GLU A 224 2.06 13.55 -13.64
CA GLU A 224 2.11 13.47 -12.18
C GLU A 224 3.42 14.02 -11.60
N GLN A 225 4.56 13.78 -12.26
CA GLN A 225 5.84 14.41 -11.86
C GLN A 225 5.74 15.94 -11.86
N LYS A 226 5.18 16.52 -12.92
CA LYS A 226 4.97 17.98 -13.00
C LYS A 226 3.98 18.48 -11.96
N ARG A 227 2.98 17.68 -11.57
CA ARG A 227 2.04 18.04 -10.49
C ARG A 227 2.78 18.12 -9.16
N VAL A 228 3.54 17.08 -8.81
CA VAL A 228 4.31 17.00 -7.56
C VAL A 228 5.37 18.10 -7.47
N GLU A 229 6.06 18.41 -8.57
CA GLU A 229 7.02 19.53 -8.63
C GLU A 229 6.35 20.86 -8.30
N LYS A 230 5.22 21.17 -8.96
CA LYS A 230 4.45 22.40 -8.71
C LYS A 230 3.91 22.48 -7.28
N GLU A 231 3.48 21.36 -6.73
CA GLU A 231 2.99 21.28 -5.35
C GLU A 231 4.12 21.54 -4.36
N SER A 232 5.29 20.95 -4.59
CA SER A 232 6.50 21.18 -3.78
C SER A 232 6.96 22.63 -3.84
N GLU A 233 6.88 23.29 -4.99
CA GLU A 233 7.18 24.72 -5.13
C GLU A 233 6.19 25.61 -4.38
N LYS A 234 4.90 25.25 -4.36
CA LYS A 234 3.89 25.99 -3.60
C LYS A 234 4.11 25.85 -2.09
N ILE A 235 4.41 24.64 -1.62
CA ILE A 235 4.70 24.38 -0.20
C ILE A 235 5.90 25.20 0.26
N LYS A 236 7.01 25.19 -0.51
CA LYS A 236 8.19 26.00 -0.20
C LYS A 236 7.89 27.50 -0.08
N LYS A 237 7.05 28.05 -0.98
CA LYS A 237 6.65 29.46 -0.90
C LYS A 237 5.85 29.76 0.36
N ILE A 238 4.93 28.87 0.73
CA ILE A 238 4.14 29.01 1.97
C ILE A 238 5.07 28.95 3.19
N ASP A 239 6.03 28.02 3.22
CA ASP A 239 7.00 27.91 4.31
C ASP A 239 7.88 29.17 4.42
N GLU A 240 8.29 29.74 3.28
CA GLU A 240 9.02 31.02 3.22
C GLU A 240 8.18 32.20 3.73
N GLU A 241 6.90 32.27 3.38
CA GLU A 241 5.97 33.31 3.86
C GLU A 241 5.75 33.20 5.38
N ILE A 242 5.52 31.99 5.90
CA ILE A 242 5.37 31.75 7.34
C ILE A 242 6.65 32.12 8.11
N ALA A 243 7.82 31.77 7.58
CA ALA A 243 9.09 32.11 8.20
C ALA A 243 9.35 33.63 8.23
N GLN A 244 8.86 34.37 7.22
CA GLN A 244 8.95 35.84 7.17
C GLN A 244 7.97 36.52 8.12
N GLU A 245 6.76 35.98 8.33
CA GLU A 245 5.80 36.52 9.30
C GLU A 245 6.23 36.30 10.76
N GLN A 246 7.08 35.30 11.02
CA GLN A 246 7.59 34.96 12.34
C GLN A 246 8.92 35.63 12.71
N ALA A 247 9.53 36.37 11.78
CA ALA A 247 10.81 37.08 11.93
C ALA A 247 10.61 38.58 12.22
#